data_AF-A0A438MPA5-F1
#
_entry.id   AF-A0A438MPA5-F1
#
_cell.length_a   1.000
_cell.length_b   1.000
_cell.length_c   1.000
_cell.angle_alpha   90.00
_cell.angle_beta   90.00
_cell.angle_gamma   90.00
#
_symmetry.space_group_name_H-M   'P 1'
#
loop_
_entity.id
_entity.type
_entity.pdbx_description
1 polymer ?
#
loop_
_entity_poly.entity_id
_entity_poly.type
_entity_poly.pdbx_seq_one_letter_code
_entity_poly.pdbx_strand_id
1 'polypeptide(L)'
;MPGAPLQPSPFPLFAAPLKGAAEYAGPGRCSLCALESDAVFELGIGADVIHECAHCDRSFAVAADEHETATVVCSHCGATVPAAGLKDPVVCVSCLRQGKAALTKDTEYGMVRWEDAMRGRTHGVPGLRHASGFELDTPDNDGWAGVFISTETLLELVRTPTYSTWQEERWLFCCSQAMTYLGEWGKDDFFAYDPEDPESAFLMTMRESDTEGVWEHLPDRFPAHTELGSHVFACRTCNGRRGHLDLG
;
A
#
# COMPACT_ATOMS: atom_id res chain seq x y z
N MET A 1 -12.84 -15.82 -22.95
CA MET A 1 -13.93 -14.82 -22.90
C MET A 1 -13.32 -13.52 -22.40
N PRO A 2 -13.52 -12.37 -23.05
CA PRO A 2 -13.07 -11.09 -22.50
C PRO A 2 -13.69 -10.91 -21.12
N GLY A 3 -12.85 -10.69 -20.11
CA GLY A 3 -13.28 -10.53 -18.72
C GLY A 3 -14.31 -9.41 -18.61
N ALA A 4 -15.29 -9.57 -17.72
CA ALA A 4 -16.21 -8.49 -17.38
C ALA A 4 -15.38 -7.23 -17.04
N PRO A 5 -15.82 -6.04 -17.48
CA PRO A 5 -15.08 -4.81 -17.19
C PRO A 5 -14.88 -4.71 -15.68
N LEU A 6 -13.62 -4.63 -15.26
CA LEU A 6 -13.27 -4.44 -13.86
C LEU A 6 -13.98 -3.18 -13.37
N GLN A 7 -14.78 -3.32 -12.31
CA GLN A 7 -15.33 -2.15 -11.66
C GLN A 7 -14.17 -1.28 -11.17
N PRO A 8 -14.23 0.04 -11.38
CA PRO A 8 -13.17 0.93 -10.91
C PRO A 8 -13.05 0.78 -9.39
N SER A 9 -11.84 0.48 -8.93
CA SER A 9 -11.56 0.40 -7.50
C SER A 9 -11.81 1.75 -6.82
N PRO A 10 -12.35 1.77 -5.59
CA PRO A 10 -12.50 3.00 -4.82
C PRO A 10 -11.15 3.57 -4.33
N PHE A 11 -10.05 2.82 -4.50
CA PHE A 11 -8.69 3.25 -4.16
C PHE A 11 -7.89 3.53 -5.44
N PRO A 12 -7.56 4.79 -5.73
CA PRO A 12 -6.75 5.19 -6.90
C PRO A 12 -5.41 4.46 -7.06
N LEU A 13 -4.82 3.97 -5.97
CA LEU A 13 -3.56 3.24 -5.98
C LEU A 13 -3.73 1.72 -5.96
N PHE A 14 -4.95 1.17 -5.95
CA PHE A 14 -5.18 -0.27 -5.93
C PHE A 14 -6.24 -0.66 -6.94
N ALA A 15 -5.85 -0.94 -8.19
CA ALA A 15 -6.78 -1.33 -9.26
C ALA A 15 -7.15 -2.82 -9.24
N ALA A 16 -6.41 -3.65 -8.50
CA ALA A 16 -6.73 -5.06 -8.32
C ALA A 16 -8.09 -5.26 -7.58
N PRO A 17 -8.73 -6.43 -7.71
CA PRO A 17 -9.93 -6.74 -6.94
C PRO A 17 -9.68 -6.63 -5.43
N LEU A 18 -10.54 -5.90 -4.70
CA LEU A 18 -10.37 -5.68 -3.25
C LEU A 18 -10.33 -6.97 -2.43
N LYS A 19 -10.95 -8.05 -2.93
CA LYS A 19 -10.89 -9.37 -2.29
C LYS A 19 -9.48 -9.96 -2.22
N GLY A 20 -8.55 -9.45 -3.02
CA GLY A 20 -7.13 -9.81 -2.97
C GLY A 20 -6.28 -8.88 -2.10
N ALA A 21 -6.89 -7.87 -1.45
CA ALA A 21 -6.17 -7.08 -0.46
C ALA A 21 -5.93 -7.91 0.81
N ALA A 22 -4.77 -7.74 1.43
CA ALA A 22 -4.36 -8.52 2.60
C ALA A 22 -5.30 -8.35 3.79
N GLU A 23 -5.83 -7.14 4.00
CA GLU A 23 -6.71 -6.82 5.12
C GLU A 23 -8.19 -7.10 4.84
N TYR A 24 -8.57 -7.59 3.65
CA TYR A 24 -9.97 -7.69 3.28
C TYR A 24 -10.74 -8.70 4.16
N ALA A 25 -11.73 -8.21 4.91
CA ALA A 25 -12.57 -9.02 5.81
C ALA A 25 -13.99 -9.29 5.27
N GLY A 26 -14.28 -8.89 4.03
CA GLY A 26 -15.64 -9.05 3.46
C GLY A 26 -16.59 -7.91 3.81
N PRO A 27 -17.90 -8.10 3.55
CA PRO A 27 -18.93 -7.20 4.05
C PRO A 27 -19.00 -7.21 5.58
N GLY A 28 -19.24 -6.06 6.19
CA GLY A 28 -19.34 -5.96 7.64
C GLY A 28 -19.62 -4.55 8.15
N ARG A 29 -19.67 -4.42 9.47
CA ARG A 29 -19.94 -3.17 10.17
C ARG A 29 -18.63 -2.49 10.57
N CYS A 30 -18.42 -1.26 10.08
CA CYS A 30 -17.21 -0.48 10.37
C CYS A 30 -17.10 -0.12 11.85
N SER A 31 -15.96 -0.38 12.49
CA SER A 31 -15.70 -0.03 13.88
C SER A 31 -15.64 1.48 14.13
N LEU A 32 -15.33 2.28 13.09
CA LEU A 32 -15.13 3.74 13.23
C LEU A 32 -16.39 4.58 13.00
N CYS A 33 -17.30 4.14 12.13
CA CYS A 33 -18.55 4.86 11.84
C CYS A 33 -19.82 4.09 12.18
N ALA A 34 -19.70 2.84 12.62
CA ALA A 34 -20.81 1.94 12.97
C ALA A 34 -21.83 1.70 11.83
N LEU A 35 -21.47 1.99 10.58
CA LEU A 35 -22.30 1.72 9.40
C LEU A 35 -21.92 0.38 8.75
N GLU A 36 -22.91 -0.30 8.18
CA GLU A 36 -22.71 -1.47 7.32
C GLU A 36 -22.03 -1.07 6.01
N SER A 37 -21.16 -1.94 5.50
CA SER A 37 -20.45 -1.74 4.24
C SER A 37 -20.24 -3.06 3.50
N ASP A 38 -20.24 -3.01 2.17
CA ASP A 38 -19.96 -4.17 1.32
C ASP A 38 -18.50 -4.66 1.41
N ALA A 39 -17.60 -3.81 1.94
CA ALA A 39 -16.20 -4.14 2.14
C ALA A 39 -15.64 -3.42 3.39
N VAL A 40 -15.13 -4.21 4.33
CA VAL A 40 -14.32 -3.75 5.46
C VAL A 40 -12.92 -4.38 5.43
N PHE A 41 -11.98 -3.70 6.07
CA PHE A 41 -10.57 -4.09 6.17
C PHE A 41 -10.17 -4.21 7.63
N GLU A 42 -9.50 -5.30 8.02
CA GLU A 42 -8.95 -5.48 9.36
C GLU A 42 -7.83 -4.48 9.62
N LEU A 43 -7.86 -3.82 10.77
CA LEU A 43 -6.79 -2.96 11.24
C LEU A 43 -5.91 -3.76 12.21
N GLY A 44 -4.93 -4.47 11.64
CA GLY A 44 -3.98 -5.30 12.38
C GLY A 44 -2.67 -4.60 12.72
N ILE A 45 -1.60 -5.38 12.86
CA ILE A 45 -0.23 -4.87 13.08
C ILE A 45 0.16 -3.93 11.94
N GLY A 46 0.71 -2.77 12.28
CA GLY A 46 1.11 -1.75 11.30
C GLY A 46 -0.03 -0.85 10.83
N ALA A 47 -1.26 -1.06 11.28
CA ALA A 47 -2.35 -0.12 11.08
C ALA A 47 -2.44 0.88 12.23
N ASP A 48 -2.88 2.09 11.93
CA ASP A 48 -3.18 3.14 12.89
C ASP A 48 -4.65 3.58 12.79
N VAL A 49 -5.23 3.95 13.92
CA VAL A 49 -6.47 4.74 13.97
C VAL A 49 -6.09 6.21 14.16
N ILE A 50 -6.68 7.08 13.33
CA ILE A 50 -6.39 8.50 13.35
C ILE A 50 -7.40 9.23 14.23
N HIS A 51 -6.90 9.92 15.25
CA HIS A 51 -7.68 10.68 16.22
C HIS A 51 -7.51 12.18 16.01
N GLU A 52 -8.56 12.95 16.31
CA GLU A 52 -8.51 14.41 16.35
C GLU A 52 -8.40 14.89 17.81
N CYS A 53 -7.38 15.68 18.11
CA CYS A 53 -7.22 16.21 19.47
C CYS A 53 -8.04 17.49 19.65
N ALA A 54 -9.12 17.43 20.44
CA ALA A 54 -9.95 18.59 20.77
C ALA A 54 -9.24 19.72 21.56
N HIS A 55 -8.02 19.48 22.05
CA HIS A 55 -7.24 20.50 22.78
C HIS A 55 -6.33 21.32 21.85
N CYS A 56 -5.76 20.72 20.79
CA CYS A 56 -4.82 21.40 19.90
C CYS A 56 -5.23 21.37 18.41
N ASP A 57 -6.40 20.81 18.09
CA ASP A 57 -6.96 20.69 16.74
C ASP A 57 -6.01 20.03 15.72
N ARG A 58 -5.23 19.05 16.19
CA ARG A 58 -4.32 18.26 15.35
C ARG A 58 -4.70 16.79 15.36
N SER A 59 -4.62 16.18 14.19
CA SER A 59 -4.72 14.74 14.04
C SER A 59 -3.44 14.05 14.54
N PHE A 60 -3.59 12.86 15.12
CA PHE A 60 -2.48 11.99 15.51
C PHE A 60 -2.86 10.52 15.32
N ALA A 61 -1.88 9.69 15.01
CA ALA A 61 -2.07 8.26 14.86
C ALA A 61 -1.87 7.57 16.22
N VAL A 62 -2.59 6.47 16.40
CA VAL A 62 -2.41 5.54 17.51
C VAL A 62 -2.52 4.13 16.91
N ALA A 63 -1.56 3.28 17.20
CA ALA A 63 -1.50 1.92 16.65
C ALA A 63 -2.79 1.15 16.97
N ALA A 64 -3.32 0.41 15.98
CA ALA A 64 -4.60 -0.28 16.05
C ALA A 64 -4.70 -1.27 17.22
N ASP A 65 -3.58 -1.91 17.58
CA ASP A 65 -3.44 -2.85 18.68
C ASP A 65 -3.36 -2.20 20.07
N GLU A 66 -3.19 -0.87 20.14
CA GLU A 66 -3.25 -0.10 21.39
C GLU A 66 -4.67 0.43 21.71
N HIS A 67 -5.68 0.19 20.86
CA HIS A 67 -7.04 0.77 21.01
C HIS A 67 -7.96 0.07 22.00
N GLU A 68 -7.51 -0.92 22.75
CA GLU A 68 -8.34 -1.53 23.81
C GLU A 68 -8.62 -0.55 24.97
N THR A 69 -7.94 0.59 25.02
CA THR A 69 -8.13 1.62 26.05
C THR A 69 -9.29 2.58 25.71
N ALA A 70 -9.96 3.07 26.75
CA ALA A 70 -11.00 4.10 26.60
C ALA A 70 -10.44 5.52 26.35
N THR A 71 -9.11 5.68 26.40
CA THR A 71 -8.43 6.97 26.21
C THR A 71 -7.05 6.78 25.60
N VAL A 72 -6.61 7.78 24.84
CA VAL A 72 -5.28 7.87 24.22
C VAL A 72 -4.64 9.22 24.56
N VAL A 73 -3.31 9.32 24.44
CA VAL A 73 -2.57 10.56 24.71
C VAL A 73 -2.16 11.21 23.39
N CYS A 74 -2.54 12.47 23.18
CA CYS A 74 -2.16 13.20 21.99
C CYS A 74 -0.63 13.41 21.95
N SER A 75 0.02 12.93 20.89
CA SER A 75 1.48 13.06 20.68
C SER A 75 1.95 14.50 20.48
N HIS A 76 1.05 15.44 20.19
CA HIS A 76 1.39 16.86 19.99
C HIS A 76 1.35 17.69 21.28
N CYS A 77 0.36 17.49 22.13
CA CYS A 77 0.13 18.35 23.31
C CYS A 77 0.05 17.60 24.64
N GLY A 78 0.07 16.26 24.63
CA GLY A 78 0.00 15.42 25.83
C GLY A 78 -1.40 15.32 26.46
N ALA A 79 -2.43 15.94 25.87
CA ALA A 79 -3.80 15.84 26.36
C ALA A 79 -4.34 14.41 26.21
N THR A 80 -5.07 13.93 27.22
CA THR A 80 -5.84 12.69 27.13
C THR A 80 -7.11 12.91 26.31
N VAL A 81 -7.28 12.14 25.25
CA VAL A 81 -8.43 12.19 24.33
C VAL A 81 -9.25 10.92 24.49
N PRO A 82 -10.60 10.98 24.49
CA PRO A 82 -11.45 9.79 24.49
C PRO A 82 -11.18 8.91 23.27
N ALA A 83 -11.10 7.59 23.49
CA ALA A 83 -11.00 6.59 22.44
C ALA A 83 -12.15 5.59 22.54
N ALA A 84 -12.47 4.91 21.44
CA ALA A 84 -13.63 4.04 21.37
C ALA A 84 -13.45 2.65 22.02
N GLY A 85 -12.24 2.29 22.49
CA GLY A 85 -12.00 0.97 23.08
C GLY A 85 -12.24 -0.15 22.07
N LEU A 86 -11.59 -0.08 20.91
CA LEU A 86 -11.86 -0.99 19.79
C LEU A 86 -11.05 -2.27 19.95
N LYS A 87 -11.75 -3.40 19.94
CA LYS A 87 -11.14 -4.73 19.84
C LYS A 87 -11.26 -5.22 18.41
N ASP A 88 -10.16 -5.73 17.85
CA ASP A 88 -10.05 -6.25 16.48
C ASP A 88 -10.73 -5.31 15.45
N PRO A 89 -10.34 -4.02 15.39
CA PRO A 89 -11.08 -3.04 14.62
C PRO A 89 -11.08 -3.34 13.12
N VAL A 90 -12.22 -3.12 12.47
CA VAL A 90 -12.34 -3.13 11.01
C VAL A 90 -12.77 -1.76 10.50
N VAL A 91 -12.28 -1.36 9.32
CA VAL A 91 -12.59 -0.07 8.70
C VAL A 91 -13.28 -0.25 7.36
N CYS A 92 -14.36 0.49 7.09
CA CYS A 92 -14.95 0.51 5.75
C CYS A 92 -14.14 1.38 4.78
N VAL A 93 -14.32 1.13 3.48
CA VAL A 93 -13.73 1.92 2.39
C VAL A 93 -13.82 3.43 2.65
N SER A 94 -15.02 3.94 2.99
CA SER A 94 -15.23 5.37 3.17
C SER A 94 -14.42 5.96 4.32
N CYS A 95 -14.32 5.26 5.46
CA CYS A 95 -13.53 5.74 6.61
C CYS A 95 -12.02 5.68 6.31
N LEU A 96 -11.55 4.65 5.63
CA LEU A 96 -10.16 4.54 5.22
C LEU A 96 -9.79 5.65 4.22
N ARG A 97 -10.61 5.90 3.19
CA ARG A 97 -10.44 6.99 2.23
C ARG A 97 -10.42 8.39 2.86
N GLN A 98 -11.21 8.58 3.92
CA GLN A 98 -11.23 9.84 4.68
C GLN A 98 -10.01 10.02 5.60
N GLY A 99 -9.14 9.01 5.73
CA GLY A 99 -7.98 9.07 6.62
C GLY A 99 -8.32 8.91 8.10
N LYS A 100 -9.42 8.20 8.42
CA LYS A 100 -9.73 7.83 9.82
C LYS A 100 -8.90 6.64 10.32
N ALA A 101 -8.27 5.93 9.39
CA ALA A 101 -7.26 4.93 9.64
C ALA A 101 -6.14 5.09 8.62
N ALA A 102 -4.97 4.55 8.93
CA ALA A 102 -3.84 4.47 8.03
C ALA A 102 -3.25 3.05 8.10
N LEU A 103 -2.78 2.55 6.96
CA LEU A 103 -2.08 1.28 6.83
C LEU A 103 -0.63 1.61 6.50
N THR A 104 0.29 1.23 7.39
CA THR A 104 1.72 1.40 7.13
C THR A 104 2.11 0.64 5.88
N LYS A 105 2.95 1.27 5.04
CA LYS A 105 3.39 0.69 3.77
C LYS A 105 4.88 0.50 3.74
N ASP A 106 5.31 -0.70 3.36
CA ASP A 106 6.68 -0.92 2.97
C ASP A 106 6.87 -0.57 1.49
N THR A 107 7.97 0.12 1.19
CA THR A 107 8.22 0.67 -0.14
C THR A 107 9.68 0.49 -0.53
N GLU A 108 9.99 0.68 -1.82
CA GLU A 108 11.38 0.67 -2.28
C GLU A 108 12.29 1.75 -1.67
N TYR A 109 11.71 2.75 -1.00
CA TYR A 109 12.43 3.83 -0.31
C TYR A 109 12.16 3.84 1.20
N GLY A 110 11.74 2.69 1.74
CA GLY A 110 11.50 2.49 3.16
C GLY A 110 10.04 2.64 3.55
N MET A 111 9.78 2.36 4.83
CA MET A 111 8.44 2.38 5.40
C MET A 111 7.79 3.76 5.29
N VAL A 112 6.47 3.79 5.14
CA VAL A 112 5.64 5.00 5.18
C VAL A 112 4.54 4.78 6.21
N ARG A 113 4.69 5.41 7.37
CA ARG A 113 3.65 5.51 8.41
C ARG A 113 2.80 6.76 8.19
N TRP A 114 1.74 6.93 8.97
CA TRP A 114 0.94 8.15 8.94
C TRP A 114 1.79 9.42 9.15
N GLU A 115 2.68 9.43 10.14
CA GLU A 115 3.52 10.59 10.44
C GLU A 115 4.52 10.91 9.33
N ASP A 116 5.04 9.88 8.66
CA ASP A 116 5.95 10.04 7.53
C ASP A 116 5.20 10.65 6.33
N ALA A 117 3.99 10.14 6.06
CA ALA A 117 3.10 10.69 5.05
C ALA A 117 2.77 12.16 5.31
N MET A 118 2.44 12.52 6.56
CA MET A 118 2.17 13.91 6.96
C MET A 118 3.38 14.83 6.74
N ARG A 119 4.61 14.32 6.86
CA ARG A 119 5.85 15.08 6.61
C ARG A 119 6.24 15.16 5.13
N GLY A 120 5.60 14.38 4.25
CA GLY A 120 5.96 14.33 2.84
C GLY A 120 7.33 13.69 2.59
N ARG A 121 7.67 12.65 3.36
CA ARG A 121 8.89 11.87 3.13
C ARG A 121 8.71 10.42 3.56
N THR A 122 9.46 9.50 2.96
CA THR A 122 9.55 8.11 3.45
C THR A 122 10.47 8.03 4.67
N HIS A 123 10.38 6.93 5.43
CA HIS A 123 11.28 6.69 6.57
C HIS A 123 12.74 6.49 6.11
N GLY A 124 12.92 5.97 4.89
CA GLY A 124 14.22 5.72 4.29
C GLY A 124 14.69 4.29 4.42
N VAL A 125 15.81 4.02 3.75
CA VAL A 125 16.54 2.74 3.80
C VAL A 125 18.02 3.01 4.05
N PRO A 126 18.73 2.10 4.75
CA PRO A 126 20.15 2.27 4.99
C PRO A 126 20.92 2.25 3.68
N GLY A 127 21.85 3.18 3.51
CA GLY A 127 22.74 3.16 2.35
C GLY A 127 22.12 3.70 1.06
N LEU A 128 20.91 4.29 1.08
CA LEU A 128 20.37 4.97 -0.10
C LEU A 128 21.33 6.09 -0.54
N ARG A 129 21.77 6.04 -1.81
CA ARG A 129 22.67 7.06 -2.41
C ARG A 129 22.07 7.72 -3.64
N HIS A 130 21.08 7.08 -4.26
CA HIS A 130 20.46 7.55 -5.48
C HIS A 130 19.02 7.05 -5.56
N ALA A 131 18.10 7.96 -5.88
CA ALA A 131 16.72 7.64 -6.25
C ALA A 131 16.37 8.50 -7.46
N SER A 132 16.37 7.89 -8.65
CA SER A 132 16.26 8.63 -9.91
C SER A 132 14.93 9.39 -10.00
N GLY A 133 15.00 10.72 -10.11
CA GLY A 133 13.81 11.58 -10.16
C GLY A 133 13.21 11.92 -8.79
N PHE A 134 13.91 11.65 -7.69
CA PHE A 134 13.49 11.98 -6.33
C PHE A 134 14.55 12.81 -5.62
N GLU A 135 14.09 13.75 -4.79
CA GLU A 135 14.96 14.46 -3.85
C GLU A 135 15.22 13.56 -2.63
N LEU A 136 16.48 13.38 -2.26
CA LEU A 136 16.89 12.58 -1.11
C LEU A 136 16.88 13.44 0.17
N ASP A 137 16.44 12.85 1.28
CA ASP A 137 16.68 13.41 2.60
C ASP A 137 18.17 13.28 2.97
N THR A 138 18.62 14.11 3.91
CA THR A 138 19.96 13.99 4.48
C THR A 138 20.05 12.69 5.27
N PRO A 139 21.04 11.81 5.02
CA PRO A 139 21.20 10.60 5.80
C PRO A 139 21.37 10.91 7.29
N ASP A 140 20.71 10.13 8.15
CA ASP A 140 20.91 10.22 9.59
C ASP A 140 22.27 9.63 10.04
N ASN A 141 22.50 9.61 11.35
CA ASN A 141 23.75 9.09 11.92
C ASN A 141 23.98 7.60 11.63
N ASP A 142 22.90 6.85 11.36
CA ASP A 142 22.94 5.43 11.03
C ASP A 142 22.94 5.20 9.51
N GLY A 143 22.97 6.27 8.72
CA GLY A 143 23.06 6.24 7.26
C GLY A 143 21.73 5.93 6.57
N TRP A 144 20.60 6.06 7.26
CA TRP A 144 19.26 5.96 6.70
C TRP A 144 18.91 7.25 5.96
N ALA A 145 18.46 7.13 4.72
CA ALA A 145 17.97 8.27 3.96
C ALA A 145 16.67 7.90 3.25
N GLY A 146 15.69 8.80 3.34
CA GLY A 146 14.40 8.72 2.64
C GLY A 146 14.37 9.55 1.38
N VAL A 147 13.20 9.56 0.74
CA VAL A 147 12.91 10.43 -0.40
C VAL A 147 11.78 11.39 -0.04
N PHE A 148 11.85 12.62 -0.55
CA PHE A 148 10.73 13.56 -0.46
C PHE A 148 9.68 13.25 -1.53
N ILE A 149 8.45 13.10 -1.06
CA ILE A 149 7.27 12.81 -1.89
C ILE A 149 6.13 13.64 -1.32
N SER A 150 5.25 14.17 -2.17
CA SER A 150 4.18 15.03 -1.68
C SER A 150 3.34 14.36 -0.58
N THR A 151 2.97 15.14 0.44
CA THR A 151 2.08 14.69 1.53
C THR A 151 0.79 14.06 0.98
N GLU A 152 0.21 14.64 -0.07
CA GLU A 152 -0.98 14.10 -0.72
C GLU A 152 -0.76 12.68 -1.25
N THR A 153 0.34 12.44 -1.96
CA THR A 153 0.70 11.12 -2.49
C THR A 153 0.91 10.10 -1.38
N LEU A 154 1.63 10.44 -0.31
CA LEU A 154 1.90 9.50 0.77
C LEU A 154 0.66 9.25 1.64
N LEU A 155 -0.20 10.26 1.84
CA LEU A 155 -1.48 10.07 2.53
C LEU A 155 -2.42 9.18 1.72
N GLU A 156 -2.43 9.32 0.39
CA GLU A 156 -3.17 8.43 -0.50
C GLU A 156 -2.65 6.99 -0.40
N LEU A 157 -1.34 6.80 -0.31
CA LEU A 157 -0.69 5.50 -0.15
C LEU A 157 -1.09 4.81 1.15
N VAL A 158 -0.98 5.47 2.31
CA VAL A 158 -1.36 4.86 3.60
C VAL A 158 -2.88 4.72 3.78
N ARG A 159 -3.70 5.28 2.88
CA ARG A 159 -5.16 5.06 2.83
C ARG A 159 -5.55 4.01 1.80
N THR A 160 -4.58 3.27 1.29
CA THR A 160 -4.76 2.21 0.29
C THR A 160 -4.50 0.85 0.93
N PRO A 161 -5.37 -0.16 0.73
CA PRO A 161 -5.13 -1.52 1.23
C PRO A 161 -3.81 -2.12 0.76
N THR A 162 -3.28 -3.09 1.50
CA THR A 162 -2.09 -3.85 1.13
C THR A 162 -2.47 -4.96 0.18
N TYR A 163 -1.59 -5.33 -0.72
CA TYR A 163 -1.74 -6.57 -1.47
C TYR A 163 -1.13 -7.72 -0.68
N SER A 164 -1.73 -8.91 -0.82
CA SER A 164 -1.16 -10.11 -0.20
C SER A 164 0.15 -10.48 -0.87
N THR A 165 1.15 -10.88 -0.08
CA THR A 165 2.47 -11.33 -0.54
C THR A 165 3.14 -12.17 0.54
N TRP A 166 4.07 -13.05 0.15
CA TRP A 166 4.87 -13.89 1.05
C TRP A 166 6.18 -13.21 1.46
N GLN A 167 6.86 -12.54 0.53
CA GLN A 167 8.21 -11.96 0.73
C GLN A 167 8.21 -10.47 1.10
N GLU A 168 7.21 -10.02 1.86
CA GLU A 168 7.02 -8.63 2.30
C GLU A 168 6.45 -7.69 1.22
N GLU A 169 5.62 -6.74 1.66
CA GLU A 169 5.08 -5.71 0.77
C GLU A 169 6.20 -4.79 0.30
N ARG A 170 6.23 -4.49 -1.00
CA ARG A 170 7.09 -3.44 -1.56
C ARG A 170 6.33 -2.58 -2.56
N TRP A 171 5.85 -1.43 -2.12
CA TRP A 171 5.22 -0.45 -2.99
C TRP A 171 6.27 0.29 -3.86
N LEU A 172 5.93 0.53 -5.12
CA LEU A 172 6.82 1.17 -6.10
C LEU A 172 6.38 2.61 -6.42
N PHE A 173 7.35 3.45 -6.76
CA PHE A 173 7.15 4.85 -7.13
C PHE A 173 7.66 5.16 -8.55
N CYS A 174 7.03 6.08 -9.25
CA CYS A 174 7.49 6.55 -10.55
C CYS A 174 6.98 7.97 -10.80
N CYS A 175 7.79 8.82 -11.44
CA CYS A 175 7.45 10.24 -11.67
C CYS A 175 7.04 10.98 -10.38
N SER A 176 7.74 10.71 -9.27
CA SER A 176 7.45 11.29 -7.95
C SER A 176 6.05 10.99 -7.42
N GLN A 177 5.45 9.87 -7.84
CA GLN A 177 4.12 9.41 -7.42
C GLN A 177 4.16 7.93 -7.04
N ALA A 178 3.33 7.53 -6.07
CA ALA A 178 3.08 6.12 -5.80
C ALA A 178 2.40 5.49 -7.03
N MET A 179 2.87 4.32 -7.46
CA MET A 179 2.27 3.61 -8.59
C MET A 179 0.98 2.91 -8.16
N THR A 180 0.08 2.68 -9.11
CA THR A 180 -1.17 1.93 -8.87
C THR A 180 -0.87 0.43 -8.97
N TYR A 181 -1.15 -0.33 -7.92
CA TYR A 181 -1.09 -1.80 -7.93
C TYR A 181 -2.19 -2.37 -8.84
N LEU A 182 -1.82 -3.24 -9.77
CA LEU A 182 -2.71 -3.82 -10.78
C LEU A 182 -3.13 -5.25 -10.46
N GLY A 183 -2.46 -5.90 -9.51
CA GLY A 183 -2.69 -7.29 -9.17
C GLY A 183 -1.49 -8.17 -9.48
N GLU A 184 -1.69 -9.45 -9.25
CA GLU A 184 -0.79 -10.51 -9.68
C GLU A 184 -1.03 -10.81 -11.16
N TRP A 185 0.04 -10.84 -11.95
CA TRP A 185 -0.01 -11.12 -13.38
C TRP A 185 0.59 -12.48 -13.72
N GLY A 186 -0.14 -13.25 -14.52
CA GLY A 186 0.36 -14.47 -15.18
C GLY A 186 0.67 -14.22 -16.65
N LYS A 187 1.02 -15.27 -17.39
CA LYS A 187 1.30 -15.15 -18.83
C LYS A 187 0.11 -14.57 -19.60
N ASP A 188 -1.12 -14.98 -19.28
CA ASP A 188 -2.34 -14.48 -19.92
C ASP A 188 -2.47 -12.95 -19.81
N ASP A 189 -2.09 -12.38 -18.65
CA ASP A 189 -2.14 -10.93 -18.43
C ASP A 189 -1.07 -10.21 -19.25
N PHE A 190 0.13 -10.77 -19.37
CA PHE A 190 1.18 -10.25 -20.25
C PHE A 190 0.81 -10.39 -21.74
N PHE A 191 0.20 -11.50 -22.16
CA PHE A 191 -0.35 -11.67 -23.51
C PHE A 191 -1.46 -10.67 -23.80
N ALA A 192 -2.31 -10.35 -22.82
CA ALA A 192 -3.35 -9.35 -22.98
C ALA A 192 -2.78 -7.92 -23.07
N TYR A 193 -1.66 -7.67 -22.39
CA TYR A 193 -0.98 -6.38 -22.38
C TYR A 193 -0.17 -6.12 -23.65
N ASP A 194 0.63 -7.11 -24.06
CA ASP A 194 1.42 -7.09 -25.29
C ASP A 194 1.29 -8.44 -26.02
N PRO A 195 0.32 -8.56 -26.94
CA PRO A 195 0.10 -9.82 -27.67
C PRO A 195 1.24 -10.16 -28.64
N GLU A 196 2.07 -9.19 -29.01
CA GLU A 196 3.16 -9.39 -29.98
C GLU A 196 4.42 -9.91 -29.30
N ASP A 197 4.74 -9.38 -28.11
CA ASP A 197 5.95 -9.75 -27.35
C ASP A 197 5.73 -9.72 -25.81
N PRO A 198 4.95 -10.67 -25.27
CA PRO A 198 4.59 -10.68 -23.85
C PRO A 198 5.77 -11.00 -22.93
N GLU A 199 6.75 -11.76 -23.42
CA GLU A 199 7.96 -12.08 -22.66
C GLU A 199 8.84 -10.84 -22.49
N SER A 200 9.08 -10.07 -23.55
CA SER A 200 9.76 -8.78 -23.40
C SER A 200 8.97 -7.85 -22.50
N ALA A 201 7.63 -7.81 -22.58
CA ALA A 201 6.82 -7.01 -21.68
C ALA A 201 6.98 -7.42 -20.21
N PHE A 202 7.08 -8.73 -19.92
CA PHE A 202 7.42 -9.26 -18.61
C PHE A 202 8.80 -8.81 -18.14
N LEU A 203 9.85 -9.03 -18.94
CA LEU A 203 11.23 -8.66 -18.60
C LEU A 203 11.37 -7.15 -18.36
N MET A 204 10.64 -6.35 -19.14
CA MET A 204 10.63 -4.89 -19.02
C MET A 204 9.87 -4.40 -17.80
N THR A 205 8.88 -5.17 -17.32
CA THR A 205 8.15 -4.88 -16.08
C THR A 205 8.98 -5.28 -14.87
N MET A 206 9.69 -6.40 -14.93
CA MET A 206 10.43 -7.02 -13.81
C MET A 206 11.92 -6.64 -13.76
N ARG A 207 12.31 -5.49 -14.35
CA ARG A 207 13.72 -5.07 -14.53
C ARG A 207 14.58 -5.03 -13.27
N GLU A 208 13.97 -5.01 -12.10
CA GLU A 208 14.64 -4.95 -10.79
C GLU A 208 14.76 -6.30 -10.10
N SER A 209 14.26 -7.36 -10.72
CA SER A 209 14.35 -8.75 -10.25
C SER A 209 15.30 -9.55 -11.15
N ASP A 210 15.93 -10.57 -10.57
CA ASP A 210 16.57 -11.60 -11.37
C ASP A 210 15.47 -12.42 -12.07
N THR A 211 15.49 -12.42 -13.39
CA THR A 211 14.40 -12.95 -14.24
C THR A 211 14.86 -14.08 -15.14
N GLU A 212 16.12 -14.53 -15.02
CA GLU A 212 16.63 -15.61 -15.87
C GLU A 212 15.80 -16.88 -15.67
N GLY A 213 15.13 -17.33 -16.74
CA GLY A 213 14.28 -18.53 -16.74
C GLY A 213 12.94 -18.39 -16.01
N VAL A 214 12.62 -17.22 -15.44
CA VAL A 214 11.41 -17.02 -14.64
C VAL A 214 10.14 -17.06 -15.52
N TRP A 215 10.24 -16.54 -16.75
CA TRP A 215 9.13 -16.50 -17.69
C TRP A 215 8.53 -17.90 -17.94
N GLU A 216 9.38 -18.90 -18.12
CA GLU A 216 8.98 -20.28 -18.35
C GLU A 216 8.18 -20.85 -17.17
N HIS A 217 8.54 -20.44 -15.95
CA HIS A 217 7.92 -20.88 -14.69
C HIS A 217 6.70 -20.06 -14.27
N LEU A 218 6.45 -18.91 -14.90
CA LEU A 218 5.26 -18.10 -14.63
C LEU A 218 3.99 -18.89 -15.02
N PRO A 219 2.95 -18.96 -14.17
CA PRO A 219 1.72 -19.64 -14.53
C PRO A 219 0.97 -18.91 -15.63
N ASP A 220 0.13 -19.64 -16.36
CA ASP A 220 -0.72 -19.04 -17.40
C ASP A 220 -1.67 -18.00 -16.79
N ARG A 221 -2.27 -18.29 -15.63
CA ARG A 221 -3.29 -17.43 -15.00
C ARG A 221 -3.27 -17.47 -13.47
N PHE A 222 -3.53 -16.34 -12.83
CA PHE A 222 -3.79 -16.21 -11.39
C PHE A 222 -5.28 -16.18 -11.02
N PRO A 223 -5.66 -16.61 -9.80
CA PRO A 223 -4.80 -17.21 -8.78
C PRO A 223 -4.56 -18.70 -9.08
N ALA A 224 -3.30 -19.08 -9.25
CA ALA A 224 -2.87 -20.47 -9.20
C ALA A 224 -2.15 -20.67 -7.87
N HIS A 225 -2.28 -21.85 -7.25
CA HIS A 225 -1.47 -22.21 -6.09
C HIS A 225 -0.03 -22.45 -6.53
N THR A 226 0.65 -21.38 -6.94
CA THR A 226 1.99 -21.43 -7.51
C THR A 226 2.99 -20.84 -6.54
N GLU A 227 4.18 -21.41 -6.58
CA GLU A 227 5.34 -20.98 -5.79
C GLU A 227 5.93 -19.65 -6.31
N LEU A 228 5.39 -19.09 -7.39
CA LEU A 228 5.87 -17.85 -8.00
C LEU A 228 4.68 -16.96 -8.37
N GLY A 229 4.70 -15.72 -7.87
CA GLY A 229 3.78 -14.62 -8.14
C GLY A 229 4.51 -13.45 -8.79
N SER A 230 3.79 -12.63 -9.57
CA SER A 230 4.35 -11.40 -10.13
C SER A 230 3.44 -10.20 -9.84
N HIS A 231 3.90 -9.28 -9.00
CA HIS A 231 3.11 -8.12 -8.55
C HIS A 231 3.38 -6.93 -9.46
N VAL A 232 2.36 -6.48 -10.19
CA VAL A 232 2.52 -5.46 -11.24
C VAL A 232 1.91 -4.13 -10.83
N PHE A 233 2.62 -3.05 -11.14
CA PHE A 233 2.24 -1.67 -10.85
C PHE A 233 2.26 -0.82 -12.13
N ALA A 234 1.43 0.22 -12.18
CA ALA A 234 1.43 1.23 -13.24
C ALA A 234 1.65 2.64 -12.71
N CYS A 235 2.50 3.41 -13.38
CA CYS A 235 2.62 4.83 -13.16
C CYS A 235 1.45 5.56 -13.83
N ARG A 236 0.69 6.35 -13.08
CA ARG A 236 -0.44 7.11 -13.64
C ARG A 236 -0.02 8.28 -14.55
N THR A 237 1.25 8.67 -14.51
CA THR A 237 1.78 9.81 -15.28
C THR A 237 2.36 9.37 -16.62
N CYS A 238 3.27 8.40 -16.63
CA CYS A 238 3.93 7.94 -17.85
C CYS A 238 3.35 6.64 -18.41
N ASN A 239 2.39 6.01 -17.72
CA ASN A 239 1.83 4.68 -18.02
C ASN A 239 2.87 3.54 -18.03
N GLY A 240 4.10 3.80 -17.54
CA GLY A 240 5.14 2.79 -17.40
C GLY A 240 4.74 1.73 -16.37
N ARG A 241 5.14 0.48 -16.63
CA ARG A 241 4.95 -0.65 -15.73
C ARG A 241 6.24 -0.99 -15.01
N ARG A 242 6.11 -1.38 -13.74
CA ARG A 242 7.16 -1.98 -12.93
C ARG A 242 6.52 -3.11 -12.11
N GLY A 243 7.31 -4.07 -11.68
CA GLY A 243 6.85 -5.14 -10.83
C GLY A 243 8.01 -5.81 -10.12
N HIS A 244 7.64 -6.71 -9.21
CA HIS A 244 8.56 -7.59 -8.51
C HIS A 244 7.97 -9.01 -8.45
N LEU A 245 8.85 -9.97 -8.22
CA LEU A 245 8.50 -11.37 -8.06
C LEU A 245 8.33 -11.69 -6.58
N ASP A 246 7.38 -12.56 -6.29
CA ASP A 246 7.16 -13.11 -4.95
C ASP A 246 7.24 -14.63 -5.02
N LEU A 247 8.03 -15.24 -4.13
CA LEU A 247 8.18 -16.69 -4.07
C LEU A 247 7.36 -17.22 -2.89
N GLY A 248 6.32 -17.98 -3.19
CA GLY A 248 5.40 -18.63 -2.24
C GLY A 248 5.80 -20.03 -1.83
#